data_AF-A0A2K5LKJ7-F1
#
_entry.id   AF-A0A2K5LKJ7-F1
#
_cell.length_a   1.000
_cell.length_b   1.000
_cell.length_c   1.000
_cell.angle_alpha   90.00
_cell.angle_beta   90.00
_cell.angle_gamma   90.00
#
_symmetry.space_group_name_H-M   'P 1'
#
loop_
_entity.id
_entity.type
_entity.pdbx_description
1 polymer ?
#
loop_
_entity_poly.entity_id
_entity_poly.type
_entity_poly.pdbx_seq_one_letter_code
_entity_poly.pdbx_strand_id
1 'polypeptide(L)'
;GSRGCSRSSPRHSVPPGAAVAFFEERARQLGLGCQKVEVAPGYVVTVLTWPGTNPALSSILLNSHTDVVPVFKEHWSHDPFEAFKDSEGYIYARGAQDMKCVSIQYLEAVRRLKVEGHRFPRTIHMTFVPDEEVGGHQGMELFVQRPEFHALRAGFALDEGIANPTDAFTVFYSERSPWFMSSPTPTDGGTKPSPRIIDRG
;
A
#
# COMPACT_ATOMS: atom_id res chain seq x y z
N GLY A 1 11.42 37.92 29.10
CA GLY A 1 11.43 36.80 28.13
C GLY A 1 11.38 35.51 28.91
N SER A 2 10.76 34.42 28.48
CA SER A 2 10.22 34.03 27.17
C SER A 2 9.26 32.87 27.49
N ARG A 3 7.97 33.00 27.15
CA ARG A 3 7.02 31.89 27.27
C ARG A 3 7.26 30.95 26.10
N GLY A 4 7.79 29.76 26.38
CA GLY A 4 7.85 28.68 25.40
C GLY A 4 6.44 28.26 25.00
N CYS A 5 6.08 28.45 23.74
CA CYS A 5 4.82 28.01 23.17
C CYS A 5 5.02 26.59 22.63
N SER A 6 4.78 25.57 23.44
CA SER A 6 4.68 24.19 22.96
C SER A 6 3.32 24.01 22.29
N ARG A 7 3.25 24.25 20.97
CA ARG A 7 2.09 23.89 20.16
C ARG A 7 2.10 22.37 19.93
N SER A 8 1.53 21.62 20.85
CA SER A 8 1.13 20.23 20.56
C SER A 8 -0.11 20.29 19.67
N SER A 9 0.06 20.05 18.38
CA SER A 9 -1.08 19.75 17.49
C SER A 9 -1.82 18.53 18.03
N PRO A 10 -3.16 18.57 18.17
CA PRO A 10 -3.93 17.41 18.58
C PRO A 10 -3.85 16.38 17.45
N ARG A 11 -3.05 15.33 17.68
CA ARG A 11 -3.12 14.09 16.90
C ARG A 11 -4.55 13.61 16.96
N HIS A 12 -5.29 13.67 15.84
CA HIS A 12 -6.45 12.79 15.67
C HIS A 12 -5.90 11.38 15.57
N SER A 13 -5.65 10.76 16.73
CA SER A 13 -5.23 9.38 16.81
C SER A 13 -6.46 8.54 16.49
N VAL A 14 -6.52 8.05 15.25
CA VAL A 14 -7.31 6.86 14.94
C VAL A 14 -6.95 5.80 16.00
N PRO A 15 -7.92 5.16 16.66
CA PRO A 15 -7.63 4.16 17.67
C PRO A 15 -6.66 3.10 17.13
N PRO A 16 -5.64 2.68 17.91
CA PRO A 16 -4.79 1.57 17.51
C PRO A 16 -5.64 0.38 17.08
N GLY A 17 -5.43 -0.12 15.86
CA GLY A 17 -6.15 -1.27 15.32
C GLY A 17 -7.46 -0.99 14.57
N ALA A 18 -7.94 0.26 14.45
CA ALA A 18 -9.17 0.53 13.69
C ALA A 18 -9.07 0.12 12.21
N ALA A 19 -7.90 0.30 11.58
CA ALA A 19 -7.65 -0.16 10.21
C ALA A 19 -7.71 -1.70 10.11
N VAL A 20 -7.10 -2.40 11.06
CA VAL A 20 -7.15 -3.88 11.11
C VAL A 20 -8.60 -4.36 11.25
N ALA A 21 -9.36 -3.78 12.19
CA ALA A 21 -10.77 -4.13 12.39
C ALA A 21 -11.62 -3.85 11.13
N PHE A 22 -11.34 -2.76 10.40
CA PHE A 22 -11.98 -2.49 9.11
C PHE A 22 -11.71 -3.61 8.11
N PHE A 23 -10.45 -4.04 7.94
CA PHE A 23 -10.12 -5.11 6.99
C PHE A 23 -10.67 -6.47 7.40
N GLU A 24 -10.71 -6.78 8.70
CA GLU A 24 -11.36 -8.00 9.21
C GLU A 24 -12.85 -8.03 8.84
N GLU A 25 -13.57 -6.92 9.05
CA GLU A 25 -14.97 -6.82 8.69
C GLU A 25 -15.18 -6.90 7.16
N ARG A 26 -14.31 -6.28 6.36
CA ARG A 26 -14.36 -6.44 4.89
C ARG A 26 -14.09 -7.87 4.46
N ALA A 27 -13.13 -8.57 5.07
CA ALA A 27 -12.89 -9.97 4.79
C ALA A 27 -14.14 -10.82 5.05
N ARG A 28 -14.80 -10.59 6.20
CA ARG A 28 -16.05 -11.26 6.57
C ARG A 28 -17.17 -11.00 5.57
N GLN A 29 -17.38 -9.74 5.16
CA GLN A 29 -18.42 -9.36 4.19
C GLN A 29 -18.18 -9.97 2.81
N LEU A 30 -16.93 -10.08 2.38
CA LEU A 30 -16.55 -10.61 1.07
C LEU A 30 -16.41 -12.14 1.04
N GLY A 31 -16.37 -12.79 2.21
CA GLY A 31 -16.07 -14.21 2.34
C GLY A 31 -14.64 -14.53 1.91
N LEU A 32 -13.69 -13.71 2.36
CA LEU A 32 -12.25 -13.88 2.16
C LEU A 32 -11.61 -14.44 3.43
N GLY A 33 -10.52 -15.21 3.28
CA GLY A 33 -9.67 -15.55 4.42
C GLY A 33 -9.00 -14.30 4.97
N CYS A 34 -8.83 -14.20 6.29
CA CYS A 34 -8.17 -13.08 6.95
C CYS A 34 -7.11 -13.59 7.92
N GLN A 35 -5.86 -13.17 7.72
CA GLN A 35 -4.75 -13.46 8.62
C GLN A 35 -4.16 -12.15 9.15
N LYS A 36 -3.91 -12.10 10.44
CA LYS A 36 -3.19 -11.00 11.10
C LYS A 36 -1.81 -11.50 11.48
N VAL A 37 -0.77 -10.77 11.10
CA VAL A 37 0.63 -11.08 11.42
C VAL A 37 1.22 -9.88 12.13
N GLU A 38 1.41 -10.00 13.43
CA GLU A 38 2.09 -8.98 14.23
C GLU A 38 3.61 -9.14 14.04
N VAL A 39 4.21 -8.22 13.30
CA VAL A 39 5.64 -8.27 12.93
C VAL A 39 6.52 -7.56 13.97
N ALA A 40 5.96 -6.59 14.69
CA ALA A 40 6.53 -5.95 15.87
C ALA A 40 5.36 -5.55 16.82
N PRO A 41 5.60 -5.31 18.13
CA PRO A 41 4.52 -4.97 19.06
C PRO A 41 3.68 -3.77 18.60
N GLY A 42 2.40 -3.99 18.32
CA GLY A 42 1.47 -2.99 17.81
C GLY A 42 1.47 -2.79 16.28
N TYR A 43 2.35 -3.48 15.55
CA TYR A 43 2.48 -3.41 14.09
C TYR A 43 1.95 -4.69 13.45
N VAL A 44 0.70 -4.63 13.01
CA VAL A 44 -0.02 -5.78 12.45
C VAL A 44 -0.17 -5.61 10.95
N VAL A 45 0.40 -6.56 10.21
CA VAL A 45 0.10 -6.75 8.79
C VAL A 45 -1.19 -7.57 8.67
N THR A 46 -2.13 -7.09 7.86
CA THR A 46 -3.37 -7.83 7.57
C THR A 46 -3.34 -8.39 6.16
N VAL A 47 -3.59 -9.70 6.03
CA VAL A 47 -3.63 -10.41 4.75
C VAL A 47 -5.04 -10.93 4.48
N LEU A 48 -5.69 -10.41 3.45
CA LEU A 48 -6.94 -10.94 2.93
C LEU A 48 -6.65 -11.89 1.76
N THR A 49 -7.28 -13.06 1.73
CA THR A 49 -6.98 -14.10 0.74
C THR A 49 -8.22 -14.53 -0.02
N TRP A 50 -8.12 -14.50 -1.35
CA TRP A 50 -9.04 -15.15 -2.27
C TRP A 50 -8.36 -16.37 -2.91
N PRO A 51 -8.67 -17.60 -2.46
CA PRO A 51 -8.03 -18.81 -2.98
C PRO A 51 -8.28 -19.03 -4.47
N GLY A 52 -7.21 -19.30 -5.22
CA GLY A 52 -7.28 -19.71 -6.61
C GLY A 52 -7.74 -21.16 -6.78
N THR A 53 -8.00 -21.57 -8.02
CA THR A 53 -8.40 -22.95 -8.32
C THR A 53 -7.21 -23.91 -8.41
N ASN A 54 -5.97 -23.40 -8.54
CA ASN A 54 -4.77 -24.21 -8.60
C ASN A 54 -3.74 -23.76 -7.54
N PRO A 55 -3.69 -24.42 -6.36
CA PRO A 55 -2.78 -24.04 -5.27
C PRO A 55 -1.31 -24.36 -5.56
N ALA A 56 -0.99 -25.05 -6.65
CA ALA A 56 0.40 -25.28 -7.05
C ALA A 56 1.06 -24.04 -7.65
N LEU A 57 0.29 -23.09 -8.20
CA LEU A 57 0.79 -21.85 -8.77
C LEU A 57 1.17 -20.83 -7.70
N SER A 58 2.16 -20.00 -8.01
CA SER A 58 2.47 -18.81 -7.21
C SER A 58 1.32 -17.80 -7.25
N SER A 59 1.16 -17.05 -6.16
CA SER A 59 0.08 -16.09 -5.95
C SER A 59 0.37 -14.71 -6.56
N ILE A 60 -0.67 -13.89 -6.64
CA ILE A 60 -0.57 -12.46 -6.93
C ILE A 60 -0.77 -11.70 -5.61
N LEU A 61 0.16 -10.79 -5.30
CA LEU A 61 0.03 -9.86 -4.19
C LEU A 61 -0.50 -8.52 -4.69
N LEU A 62 -1.53 -8.01 -4.03
CA LEU A 62 -2.05 -6.66 -4.18
C LEU A 62 -1.73 -5.93 -2.86
N ASN A 63 -0.58 -5.26 -2.83
CA ASN A 63 -0.02 -4.66 -1.62
C ASN A 63 -0.42 -3.20 -1.48
N SER A 64 -0.59 -2.75 -0.24
CA SER A 64 -0.77 -1.34 0.08
C SER A 64 -0.41 -1.04 1.54
N HIS A 65 -0.04 0.20 1.84
CA HIS A 65 0.16 0.68 3.20
C HIS A 65 -1.10 1.34 3.78
N THR A 66 -1.15 1.48 5.11
CA THR A 66 -2.37 1.89 5.85
C THR A 66 -2.21 3.20 6.61
N ASP A 67 -0.98 3.56 6.94
CA ASP A 67 -0.59 4.84 7.48
C ASP A 67 -0.63 5.94 6.40
N VAL A 68 -0.52 7.17 6.86
CA VAL A 68 -0.53 8.37 6.02
C VAL A 68 0.34 9.42 6.70
N VAL A 69 1.07 10.23 5.94
CA VAL A 69 1.85 11.33 6.53
C VAL A 69 0.99 12.33 7.33
N PRO A 70 1.59 13.07 8.29
CA PRO A 70 0.94 14.15 9.01
C PRO A 70 0.36 15.27 8.13
N VAL A 71 -0.45 16.13 8.75
CA VAL A 71 -1.10 17.29 8.11
C VAL A 71 -0.93 18.55 8.95
N PHE A 72 -0.83 19.70 8.27
CA PHE A 72 -1.07 21.02 8.85
C PHE A 72 -2.48 21.44 8.47
N LYS A 73 -3.46 21.16 9.34
CA LYS A 73 -4.90 21.31 9.02
C LYS A 73 -5.30 22.73 8.65
N GLU A 74 -4.60 23.73 9.18
CA GLU A 74 -4.79 25.14 8.88
C GLU A 74 -4.58 25.49 7.38
N HIS A 75 -3.93 24.60 6.62
CA HIS A 75 -3.72 24.76 5.18
C HIS A 75 -4.69 23.94 4.33
N TRP A 76 -5.64 23.23 4.94
CA TRP A 76 -6.65 22.46 4.23
C TRP A 76 -7.96 23.22 4.09
N SER A 77 -8.56 23.17 2.90
CA SER A 77 -9.89 23.75 2.65
C SER A 77 -11.03 22.97 3.30
N HIS A 78 -10.81 21.67 3.57
CA HIS A 78 -11.75 20.75 4.21
C HIS A 78 -11.00 19.92 5.25
N ASP A 79 -11.67 19.36 6.26
CA ASP A 79 -10.97 18.51 7.23
C ASP A 79 -10.32 17.31 6.50
N PRO A 80 -8.99 17.12 6.61
CA PRO A 80 -8.27 16.06 5.90
C PRO A 80 -8.71 14.64 6.25
N PHE A 81 -9.47 14.43 7.32
CA PHE A 81 -9.92 13.11 7.75
C PHE A 81 -11.44 12.92 7.69
N GLU A 82 -12.18 13.88 7.14
CA GLU A 82 -13.64 13.81 6.94
C GLU A 82 -14.02 13.16 5.60
N ALA A 83 -13.10 13.15 4.62
CA ALA A 83 -13.36 12.70 3.25
C ALA A 83 -14.52 13.45 2.57
N PHE A 84 -14.54 14.78 2.73
CA PHE A 84 -15.52 15.65 2.08
C PHE A 84 -15.45 15.50 0.57
N LYS A 85 -16.63 15.38 -0.07
CA LYS A 85 -16.77 15.39 -1.52
C LYS A 85 -17.51 16.65 -1.96
N ASP A 86 -16.88 17.44 -2.82
CA ASP A 86 -17.46 18.68 -3.31
C ASP A 86 -18.50 18.45 -4.43
N SER A 87 -19.05 19.54 -4.95
CA SER A 87 -20.04 19.51 -6.04
C SER A 87 -19.46 19.13 -7.40
N GLU A 88 -18.14 19.23 -7.58
CA GLU A 88 -17.45 18.85 -8.82
C GLU A 88 -17.02 17.38 -8.81
N GLY A 89 -17.10 16.72 -7.65
CA GLY A 89 -16.84 15.30 -7.46
C GLY A 89 -15.46 15.00 -6.87
N TYR A 90 -14.68 16.01 -6.49
CA TYR A 90 -13.39 15.82 -5.85
C TYR A 90 -13.56 15.40 -4.39
N ILE A 91 -12.83 14.36 -3.98
CA ILE A 91 -12.78 13.89 -2.59
C ILE A 91 -11.51 14.42 -1.94
N TYR A 92 -11.66 15.19 -0.87
CA TYR A 92 -10.56 15.78 -0.11
C TYR A 92 -10.30 14.95 1.14
N ALA A 93 -9.18 14.24 1.15
CA ALA A 93 -8.68 13.54 2.33
C ALA A 93 -7.16 13.34 2.29
N ARG A 94 -6.51 13.38 3.46
CA ARG A 94 -5.18 12.80 3.63
C ARG A 94 -5.31 11.29 3.43
N GLY A 95 -4.64 10.80 2.39
CA GLY A 95 -4.70 9.42 1.95
C GLY A 95 -5.53 9.18 0.69
N ALA A 96 -6.18 10.21 0.13
CA ALA A 96 -7.02 10.07 -1.06
C ALA A 96 -6.24 9.63 -2.31
N GLN A 97 -4.98 10.06 -2.45
CA GLN A 97 -4.09 9.62 -3.53
C GLN A 97 -3.09 8.56 -3.06
N ASP A 98 -2.60 8.69 -1.83
CA ASP A 98 -1.48 7.91 -1.29
C ASP A 98 -1.86 7.27 0.06
N MET A 99 -2.15 5.98 0.11
CA MET A 99 -2.53 5.14 -1.03
C MET A 99 -3.87 4.43 -0.79
N LYS A 100 -4.71 4.98 0.10
CA LYS A 100 -5.99 4.34 0.50
C LYS A 100 -6.93 4.13 -0.68
N CYS A 101 -6.83 4.94 -1.74
CA CYS A 101 -7.57 4.70 -2.98
C CYS A 101 -7.23 3.33 -3.59
N VAL A 102 -5.95 2.97 -3.66
CA VAL A 102 -5.47 1.69 -4.19
C VAL A 102 -5.97 0.52 -3.35
N SER A 103 -5.87 0.61 -2.01
CA SER A 103 -6.40 -0.41 -1.09
C SER A 103 -7.89 -0.70 -1.32
N ILE A 104 -8.71 0.36 -1.47
CA ILE A 104 -10.15 0.21 -1.69
C ILE A 104 -10.46 -0.26 -3.12
N GLN A 105 -9.69 0.16 -4.12
CA GLN A 105 -9.82 -0.33 -5.50
C GLN A 105 -9.59 -1.85 -5.58
N TYR A 106 -8.59 -2.38 -4.87
CA TYR A 106 -8.36 -3.82 -4.80
C TYR A 106 -9.55 -4.56 -4.17
N LEU A 107 -10.04 -4.10 -3.02
CA LEU A 107 -11.18 -4.70 -2.33
C LEU A 107 -12.43 -4.71 -3.21
N GLU A 108 -12.75 -3.60 -3.86
CA GLU A 108 -13.95 -3.48 -4.70
C GLU A 108 -13.83 -4.27 -6.01
N ALA A 109 -12.64 -4.33 -6.62
CA ALA A 109 -12.38 -5.16 -7.80
C ALA A 109 -12.56 -6.65 -7.46
N VAL A 110 -11.97 -7.12 -6.36
CA VAL A 110 -12.14 -8.50 -5.87
C VAL A 110 -13.61 -8.78 -5.55
N ARG A 111 -14.30 -7.85 -4.87
CA ARG A 111 -15.73 -8.00 -4.57
C ARG A 111 -16.55 -8.20 -5.85
N ARG A 112 -16.38 -7.32 -6.84
CA ARG A 112 -17.12 -7.37 -8.11
C ARG A 112 -16.87 -8.69 -8.83
N LEU A 113 -15.61 -9.06 -9.03
CA LEU A 113 -15.24 -10.30 -9.72
C LEU A 113 -15.78 -11.55 -8.99
N LYS A 114 -15.73 -11.55 -7.66
CA LYS A 114 -16.24 -12.67 -6.86
C LYS A 114 -17.77 -12.79 -6.92
N VAL A 115 -18.49 -11.67 -6.88
CA VAL A 115 -19.96 -11.62 -7.00
C VAL A 115 -20.42 -12.02 -8.41
N GLU A 116 -19.66 -11.64 -9.44
CA GLU A 116 -19.88 -12.06 -10.83
C GLU A 116 -19.53 -13.54 -11.10
N GLY A 117 -19.02 -14.27 -10.11
CA GLY A 117 -18.78 -15.71 -10.19
C GLY A 117 -17.43 -16.12 -10.78
N HIS A 118 -16.52 -15.17 -11.00
CA HIS A 118 -15.20 -15.47 -11.56
C HIS A 118 -14.37 -16.36 -10.64
N ARG A 119 -13.51 -17.19 -11.24
CA ARG A 119 -12.52 -18.01 -10.54
C ARG A 119 -11.23 -18.01 -11.35
N PHE A 120 -10.11 -17.75 -10.69
CA PHE A 120 -8.79 -17.68 -11.33
C PHE A 120 -7.89 -18.83 -10.88
N PRO A 121 -6.92 -19.26 -11.71
CA PRO A 121 -5.96 -20.29 -11.31
C PRO A 121 -5.11 -19.90 -10.10
N ARG A 122 -4.65 -18.65 -10.05
CA ARG A 122 -3.75 -18.14 -8.99
C ARG A 122 -4.55 -17.59 -7.81
N THR A 123 -4.05 -17.85 -6.61
CA THR A 123 -4.52 -17.17 -5.40
C THR A 123 -4.17 -15.70 -5.44
N ILE A 124 -5.10 -14.86 -4.98
CA ILE A 124 -4.88 -13.41 -4.80
C ILE A 124 -4.82 -13.14 -3.30
N HIS A 125 -3.73 -12.49 -2.85
CA HIS A 125 -3.62 -11.95 -1.51
C HIS A 125 -3.61 -10.42 -1.58
N MET A 126 -4.41 -9.78 -0.74
CA MET A 126 -4.32 -8.35 -0.47
C MET A 126 -3.59 -8.16 0.85
N THR A 127 -2.45 -7.48 0.82
CA THR A 127 -1.64 -7.19 2.01
C THR A 127 -1.76 -5.72 2.38
N PHE A 128 -2.10 -5.47 3.64
CA PHE A 128 -2.24 -4.14 4.23
C PHE A 128 -1.19 -3.98 5.31
N VAL A 129 -0.17 -3.17 5.05
CA VAL A 129 0.99 -3.01 5.94
C VAL A 129 0.96 -1.67 6.69
N PRO A 130 1.50 -1.61 7.91
CA PRO A 130 1.80 -0.34 8.56
C PRO A 130 3.20 0.17 8.18
N ASP A 131 3.50 1.39 8.61
CA ASP A 131 4.85 1.95 8.81
C ASP A 131 5.58 2.41 7.54
N GLU A 132 4.94 2.39 6.37
CA GLU A 132 5.60 2.72 5.09
C GLU A 132 6.12 4.16 5.07
N GLU A 133 5.32 5.11 5.58
CA GLU A 133 5.59 6.56 5.50
C GLU A 133 6.76 7.00 6.38
N VAL A 134 7.29 6.09 7.21
CA VAL A 134 8.48 6.28 8.05
C VAL A 134 9.63 5.31 7.70
N GLY A 135 9.51 4.59 6.57
CA GLY A 135 10.54 3.72 6.00
C GLY A 135 10.22 2.23 5.98
N GLY A 136 9.09 1.81 6.58
CA GLY A 136 8.61 0.42 6.56
C GLY A 136 9.38 -0.55 7.46
N HIS A 137 10.25 -0.04 8.34
CA HIS A 137 11.15 -0.84 9.18
C HIS A 137 10.41 -1.74 10.17
N GLN A 138 9.25 -1.31 10.67
CA GLN A 138 8.39 -2.11 11.54
C GLN A 138 7.20 -2.72 10.80
N GLY A 139 7.18 -2.64 9.47
CA GLY A 139 6.11 -3.13 8.61
C GLY A 139 6.61 -4.13 7.58
N MET A 140 6.65 -3.70 6.31
CA MET A 140 7.00 -4.58 5.19
C MET A 140 8.41 -5.18 5.31
N GLU A 141 9.40 -4.43 5.81
CA GLU A 141 10.79 -4.92 5.92
C GLU A 141 10.87 -6.17 6.80
N LEU A 142 10.14 -6.20 7.91
CA LEU A 142 10.03 -7.39 8.76
C LEU A 142 9.14 -8.45 8.14
N PHE A 143 8.02 -8.05 7.51
CA PHE A 143 7.04 -8.98 6.97
C PHE A 143 7.62 -9.90 5.89
N VAL A 144 8.46 -9.39 4.98
CA VAL A 144 9.05 -10.22 3.92
C VAL A 144 10.00 -11.32 4.42
N GLN A 145 10.44 -11.23 5.67
CA GLN A 145 11.30 -12.22 6.35
C GLN A 145 10.48 -13.28 7.13
N ARG A 146 9.16 -13.11 7.19
CA ARG A 146 8.27 -13.96 8.00
C ARG A 146 7.94 -15.28 7.29
N PRO A 147 7.81 -16.40 8.03
CA PRO A 147 7.31 -17.64 7.46
C PRO A 147 5.90 -17.48 6.87
N GLU A 148 5.07 -16.60 7.45
CA GLU A 148 3.75 -16.26 6.94
C GLU A 148 3.81 -15.64 5.54
N PHE A 149 4.80 -14.78 5.25
CA PHE A 149 5.01 -14.21 3.92
C PHE A 149 5.51 -15.27 2.93
N HIS A 150 6.49 -16.09 3.32
CA HIS A 150 6.97 -17.19 2.48
C HIS A 150 5.85 -18.19 2.11
N ALA A 151 4.91 -18.41 3.04
CA ALA A 151 3.74 -19.27 2.82
C ALA A 151 2.77 -18.71 1.76
N LEU A 152 2.78 -17.40 1.47
CA LEU A 152 1.97 -16.80 0.40
C LEU A 152 2.44 -17.24 -0.99
N ARG A 153 3.70 -17.71 -1.13
CA ARG A 153 4.30 -18.14 -2.41
C ARG A 153 4.11 -17.08 -3.52
N ALA A 154 4.41 -15.83 -3.20
CA ALA A 154 4.25 -14.68 -4.08
C ALA A 154 5.01 -14.86 -5.40
N GLY A 155 4.32 -14.66 -6.53
CA GLY A 155 4.91 -14.70 -7.88
C GLY A 155 5.01 -13.33 -8.54
N PHE A 156 4.14 -12.40 -8.15
CA PHE A 156 4.10 -11.03 -8.65
C PHE A 156 3.38 -10.14 -7.62
N ALA A 157 3.77 -8.87 -7.53
CA ALA A 157 3.19 -7.91 -6.62
C ALA A 157 2.87 -6.59 -7.35
N LEU A 158 1.72 -5.99 -7.00
CA LEU A 158 1.40 -4.60 -7.28
C LEU A 158 1.41 -3.81 -5.98
N ASP A 159 1.85 -2.57 -6.06
CA ASP A 159 1.85 -1.57 -4.98
C ASP A 159 1.52 -0.20 -5.57
N GLU A 160 1.67 0.88 -4.80
CA GLU A 160 1.40 2.22 -5.28
C GLU A 160 2.24 2.65 -6.50
N GLY A 161 1.66 3.57 -7.26
CA GLY A 161 2.35 4.35 -8.27
C GLY A 161 2.41 5.81 -7.82
N ILE A 162 2.08 6.72 -8.73
CA ILE A 162 1.92 8.14 -8.39
C ILE A 162 0.89 8.76 -9.35
N ALA A 163 0.19 9.79 -8.89
CA ALA A 163 -0.73 10.55 -9.72
C ALA A 163 -0.02 11.12 -10.95
N ASN A 164 -0.74 11.16 -12.08
CA ASN A 164 -0.28 11.75 -13.32
C ASN A 164 -1.22 12.91 -13.69
N PRO A 165 -0.71 14.13 -13.97
CA PRO A 165 -1.55 15.27 -14.31
C PRO A 165 -2.03 15.26 -15.78
N THR A 166 -1.58 14.31 -16.58
CA THR A 166 -1.97 14.13 -17.99
C THR A 166 -2.95 12.97 -18.14
N ASP A 167 -3.35 12.66 -19.38
CA ASP A 167 -4.22 11.52 -19.67
C ASP A 167 -3.51 10.16 -19.54
N ALA A 168 -2.19 10.14 -19.35
CA ALA A 168 -1.40 8.91 -19.19
C ALA A 168 -1.42 8.38 -17.74
N PHE A 169 -1.13 7.09 -17.56
CA PHE A 169 -0.91 6.48 -16.25
C PHE A 169 0.57 6.22 -16.00
N THR A 170 1.07 6.63 -14.84
CA THR A 170 2.44 6.33 -14.43
C THR A 170 2.53 4.90 -13.90
N VAL A 171 3.54 4.15 -14.34
CA VAL A 171 3.85 2.81 -13.81
C VAL A 171 5.33 2.75 -13.48
N PHE A 172 5.65 2.33 -12.25
CA PHE A 172 7.03 2.04 -11.86
C PHE A 172 7.39 0.63 -12.31
N TYR A 173 8.41 0.53 -13.14
CA TYR A 173 8.84 -0.72 -13.73
C TYR A 173 10.17 -1.16 -13.12
N SER A 174 10.25 -2.45 -12.79
CA SER A 174 11.48 -3.10 -12.33
C SER A 174 11.52 -4.51 -12.89
N GLU A 175 12.70 -4.93 -13.37
CA GLU A 175 12.97 -6.28 -13.84
C GLU A 175 14.32 -6.78 -13.31
N ARG A 176 14.53 -8.09 -13.31
CA ARG A 176 15.73 -8.74 -12.78
C ARG A 176 15.94 -8.36 -11.30
N SER A 177 17.07 -7.74 -10.96
CA SER A 177 17.32 -7.21 -9.62
C SER A 177 17.00 -5.72 -9.59
N PRO A 178 16.31 -5.21 -8.56
CA PRO A 178 16.10 -3.78 -8.41
C PRO A 178 17.42 -3.01 -8.43
N TRP A 179 17.43 -1.85 -9.08
CA TRP A 179 18.65 -1.07 -9.32
C TRP A 179 19.39 -0.70 -8.03
N PHE A 180 18.68 -0.46 -6.92
CA PHE A 180 19.27 -0.10 -5.63
C PHE A 180 19.98 -1.26 -4.92
N MET A 181 19.78 -2.50 -5.39
CA MET A 181 20.53 -3.69 -4.94
C MET A 181 21.78 -3.95 -5.79
N SER A 182 21.93 -3.28 -6.94
CA SER A 182 23.11 -3.46 -7.78
C SER A 182 24.30 -2.70 -7.17
N SER A 183 25.29 -3.46 -6.69
CA SER A 183 26.59 -2.87 -6.32
C SER A 183 27.21 -2.24 -7.56
N PRO A 184 27.77 -1.01 -7.47
CA PRO A 184 28.68 -0.55 -8.51
C PRO A 184 29.88 -1.49 -8.48
N THR A 185 29.93 -2.45 -9.40
CA THR A 185 31.20 -3.08 -9.77
C THR A 185 32.18 -1.93 -10.04
N PRO A 186 33.40 -1.93 -9.46
CA PRO A 186 34.42 -0.96 -9.84
C PRO A 186 34.76 -1.22 -11.31
N THR A 187 34.05 -0.55 -12.21
CA THR A 187 34.45 -0.46 -13.61
C THR A 187 35.49 0.63 -13.68
N ASP A 188 36.71 0.22 -14.00
CA ASP A 188 37.82 1.07 -14.41
C ASP A 188 37.31 2.22 -15.31
N GLY A 189 37.48 3.46 -14.86
CA GLY A 189 37.54 4.67 -15.71
C GLY A 189 36.42 5.00 -16.70
N GLY A 190 35.21 4.44 -16.59
CA GLY A 190 34.12 4.67 -17.55
C GLY A 190 32.95 5.49 -16.99
N THR A 191 32.61 6.59 -17.65
CA THR A 191 31.46 7.50 -17.40
C THR A 191 30.19 6.83 -16.84
N LYS A 192 29.63 7.42 -15.76
CA LYS A 192 28.34 7.05 -15.17
C LYS A 192 27.23 7.02 -16.24
N PRO A 193 26.40 5.97 -16.34
CA PRO A 193 25.21 6.02 -17.19
C PRO A 193 24.18 6.97 -16.56
N SER A 194 23.70 7.94 -17.33
CA SER A 194 22.54 8.75 -16.96
C SER A 194 21.26 7.90 -16.97
N PRO A 195 20.26 8.23 -16.14
CA PRO A 195 18.95 7.62 -16.27
C PRO A 195 18.38 7.98 -17.63
N ARG A 196 18.21 6.99 -18.52
CA ARG A 196 17.43 7.16 -19.73
C ARG A 196 15.96 7.13 -19.33
N ILE A 197 15.32 8.29 -19.36
CA ILE A 197 13.89 8.37 -19.59
C ILE A 197 13.65 7.69 -20.94
N ILE A 198 13.01 6.52 -20.90
CA ILE A 198 12.46 5.91 -22.10
C ILE A 198 11.18 6.67 -22.38
N ASP A 199 11.31 7.75 -23.14
CA ASP A 199 10.18 8.36 -23.81
C ASP A 199 9.75 7.40 -24.93
N ARG A 200 8.52 6.88 -24.84
CA ARG A 200 7.88 6.10 -25.88
C ARG A 200 6.44 6.56 -26.02
N GLY A 201 6.21 7.44 -26.99
CA GLY A 201 4.90 7.72 -27.58
C GLY A 201 4.54 9.19 -27.58
#